data_AF-A0A3M1PQW1-F1
#
_entry.id   AF-A0A3M1PQW1-F1
#
_cell.length_a   1.000
_cell.length_b   1.000
_cell.length_c   1.000
_cell.angle_alpha   90.00
_cell.angle_beta   90.00
_cell.angle_gamma   90.00
#
_symmetry.space_group_name_H-M   'P 1'
#
loop_
_entity.id
_entity.type
_entity.pdbx_description
1 polymer ?
#
loop_
_entity_poly.entity_id
_entity_poly.type
_entity_poly.pdbx_seq_one_letter_code
_entity_poly.pdbx_strand_id
1 'polypeptide(L)'
;MTPENHHNLSLLIEKVKQSLEEDQQNPEQYLRMLRLASVGGLVGGIAHSFNNILGGILGYAQLLKEERGLPEDAYRQAGIIEKAAKRASRLVGNLQLLTQKRLYQRQLVDPVVIVDEVASIVENAISRHIEVRTSCQHGNTRIFGDVPSLCQALLNLCLNAKEAMPEGGKLTIETEVLAGVTSMLAIRVSDTGDGIPPEALPHLFEPLY
;
A
#
# COMPACT_ATOMS: atom_id res chain seq x y z
N MET A 1 2.87 0.03 38.77
CA MET A 1 1.81 -0.48 37.89
C MET A 1 0.93 -1.41 38.71
N THR A 2 -0.38 -1.20 38.72
CA THR A 2 -1.32 -1.85 39.66
C THR A 2 -1.73 -3.26 39.20
N PRO A 3 -2.12 -4.16 40.13
CA PRO A 3 -2.53 -5.55 39.82
C PRO A 3 -3.69 -5.68 38.82
N GLU A 4 -4.56 -4.67 38.71
CA GLU A 4 -5.68 -4.63 37.76
C GLU A 4 -5.25 -4.66 36.28
N ASN A 5 -4.08 -4.10 35.95
CA ASN A 5 -3.58 -4.08 34.57
C ASN A 5 -3.13 -5.46 34.08
N HIS A 6 -2.67 -6.35 34.98
CA HIS A 6 -2.33 -7.73 34.61
C HIS A 6 -3.58 -8.59 34.39
N HIS A 7 -4.64 -8.36 35.17
CA HIS A 7 -5.90 -9.08 35.02
C HIS A 7 -6.62 -8.73 33.71
N ASN A 8 -6.66 -7.43 33.35
CA ASN A 8 -7.23 -6.99 32.07
C ASN A 8 -6.42 -7.45 30.86
N LEU A 9 -5.09 -7.53 30.96
CA LEU A 9 -4.25 -8.04 29.89
C LEU A 9 -4.43 -9.55 29.69
N SER A 10 -4.59 -10.32 30.77
CA SER A 10 -4.85 -11.75 30.70
C SER A 10 -6.22 -12.03 30.07
N LEU A 11 -7.26 -11.28 30.46
CA LEU A 11 -8.61 -11.38 29.88
C LEU A 11 -8.63 -10.97 28.38
N LEU A 12 -7.82 -10.00 27.98
CA LEU A 12 -7.69 -9.60 26.58
C LEU A 12 -6.97 -10.67 25.76
N ILE A 13 -5.92 -11.27 26.30
CA ILE A 13 -5.19 -12.39 25.65
C ILE A 13 -6.11 -13.61 25.51
N GLU A 14 -6.96 -13.88 26.51
CA GLU A 14 -7.89 -15.01 26.51
C GLU A 14 -9.06 -14.80 25.54
N LYS A 15 -9.61 -13.58 25.45
CA LYS A 15 -10.60 -13.21 24.43
C LYS A 15 -10.04 -13.23 23.01
N VAL A 16 -8.79 -12.80 22.83
CA VAL A 16 -8.12 -12.89 21.52
C VAL A 16 -7.86 -14.35 21.16
N LYS A 17 -7.48 -15.21 22.12
CA LYS A 17 -7.36 -16.65 21.88
C LYS A 17 -8.70 -17.29 21.50
N GLN A 18 -9.78 -17.01 22.23
CA GLN A 18 -11.11 -17.53 21.90
C GLN A 18 -11.60 -17.05 20.53
N SER A 19 -11.41 -15.78 20.19
CA SER A 19 -11.75 -15.24 18.87
C SER A 19 -10.91 -15.84 17.73
N LEU A 20 -9.68 -16.29 18.02
CA LEU A 20 -8.81 -16.99 17.06
C LEU A 20 -9.12 -18.49 16.98
N GLU A 21 -9.74 -19.06 18.00
CA GLU A 21 -10.20 -20.45 18.05
C GLU A 21 -11.56 -20.63 17.33
N GLU A 22 -12.42 -19.60 17.31
CA GLU A 22 -13.69 -19.62 16.57
C GLU A 22 -13.51 -19.59 15.04
N ASP A 23 -12.40 -19.02 14.53
CA ASP A 23 -12.03 -19.02 13.10
C ASP A 23 -11.47 -20.39 12.60
N GLN A 24 -11.48 -21.44 13.44
CA GLN A 24 -10.95 -22.79 13.12
C GLN A 24 -11.77 -23.62 12.12
N GLN A 25 -12.81 -23.09 11.50
CA GLN A 25 -13.62 -23.89 10.55
C GLN A 25 -12.87 -24.28 9.26
N ASN A 26 -11.66 -23.78 9.03
CA ASN A 26 -10.80 -24.26 7.95
C ASN A 26 -9.32 -24.35 8.39
N PRO A 27 -8.84 -25.52 8.87
CA PRO A 27 -7.47 -25.69 9.35
C PRO A 27 -6.40 -25.35 8.29
N GLU A 28 -6.73 -25.41 7.00
CA GLU A 28 -5.84 -24.95 5.93
C GLU A 28 -5.68 -23.41 5.89
N GLN A 29 -6.75 -22.65 6.16
CA GLN A 29 -6.67 -21.19 6.28
C GLN A 29 -5.87 -20.78 7.52
N TYR A 30 -6.07 -21.47 8.64
CA TYR A 30 -5.30 -21.23 9.86
C TYR A 30 -3.79 -21.49 9.66
N LEU A 31 -3.40 -22.62 9.05
CA LEU A 31 -2.01 -22.91 8.71
C LEU A 31 -1.43 -21.91 7.69
N ARG A 32 -2.24 -21.42 6.75
CA ARG A 32 -1.84 -20.39 5.78
C ARG A 32 -1.58 -19.05 6.48
N MET A 33 -2.47 -18.63 7.38
CA MET A 33 -2.31 -17.41 8.18
C MET A 33 -1.11 -17.49 9.13
N LEU A 34 -0.88 -18.64 9.77
CA LEU A 34 0.26 -18.86 10.67
C LEU A 34 1.58 -18.80 9.87
N ARG A 35 1.64 -19.42 8.69
CA ARG A 35 2.79 -19.31 7.77
C ARG A 35 3.02 -17.87 7.33
N LEU A 36 1.97 -17.14 6.94
CA LEU A 36 2.05 -15.72 6.58
C LEU A 36 2.57 -14.87 7.75
N ALA A 37 2.14 -15.15 8.99
CA ALA A 37 2.59 -14.46 10.18
C ALA A 37 4.06 -14.77 10.55
N SER A 38 4.52 -16.01 10.36
CA SER A 38 5.93 -16.41 10.56
C SER A 38 6.86 -15.80 9.52
N VAL A 39 6.39 -15.65 8.27
CA VAL A 39 7.09 -14.93 7.19
C VAL A 39 7.12 -13.41 7.48
N GLY A 40 6.05 -12.87 8.06
CA GLY A 40 5.91 -11.47 8.49
C GLY A 40 7.08 -10.91 9.31
N GLY A 41 7.42 -11.57 10.42
CA GLY A 41 8.49 -11.09 11.32
C GLY A 41 9.89 -11.12 10.70
N LEU A 42 10.17 -12.10 9.83
CA LEU A 42 11.47 -12.25 9.15
C LEU A 42 11.64 -11.26 8.00
N VAL A 43 10.58 -11.02 7.22
CA VAL A 43 10.62 -10.12 6.07
C VAL A 43 10.76 -8.65 6.49
N GLY A 44 10.20 -8.21 7.62
CA GLY A 44 10.38 -6.84 8.10
C GLY A 44 11.84 -6.46 8.38
N GLY A 45 12.60 -7.35 9.04
CA GLY A 45 14.03 -7.16 9.32
C GLY A 45 14.92 -7.32 8.07
N ILE A 46 14.58 -8.27 7.20
CA ILE A 46 15.26 -8.45 5.90
C ILE A 46 15.04 -7.23 5.01
N ALA A 47 13.80 -6.74 4.91
CA ALA A 47 13.46 -5.60 4.06
C ALA A 47 14.10 -4.30 4.53
N HIS A 48 14.24 -4.08 5.85
CA HIS A 48 15.02 -2.95 6.34
C HIS A 48 16.48 -3.04 5.89
N SER A 49 17.10 -4.23 6.01
CA SER A 49 18.48 -4.47 5.57
C SER A 49 18.65 -4.31 4.05
N PHE A 50 17.67 -4.75 3.26
CA PHE A 50 17.64 -4.55 1.80
C PHE A 50 17.53 -3.07 1.44
N ASN A 51 16.65 -2.32 2.10
CA ASN A 51 16.54 -0.87 1.89
C ASN A 51 17.84 -0.14 2.28
N ASN A 52 18.57 -0.60 3.31
CA ASN A 52 19.88 -0.04 3.65
C ASN A 52 20.92 -0.27 2.54
N ILE A 53 20.95 -1.48 1.95
CA ILE A 53 21.85 -1.80 0.84
C ILE A 53 21.47 -1.01 -0.42
N LEU A 54 20.18 -0.97 -0.76
CA LEU A 54 19.66 -0.26 -1.92
C LEU A 54 19.88 1.25 -1.80
N GLY A 55 19.76 1.81 -0.58
CA GLY A 55 20.10 3.20 -0.29
C GLY A 55 21.58 3.50 -0.56
N GLY A 56 22.48 2.59 -0.19
CA GLY A 56 23.91 2.70 -0.51
C GLY A 56 24.17 2.66 -2.02
N ILE A 57 23.59 1.70 -2.74
CA ILE A 57 23.70 1.59 -4.20
C ILE A 57 23.18 2.86 -4.89
N LEU A 58 22.02 3.36 -4.43
CA LEU A 58 21.42 4.59 -4.95
C LEU A 58 22.32 5.81 -4.69
N GLY A 59 22.88 5.92 -3.48
CA GLY A 59 23.77 7.01 -3.11
C GLY A 59 25.05 7.02 -3.93
N TYR A 60 25.71 5.87 -4.12
CA TYR A 60 26.89 5.79 -4.98
C TYR A 60 26.57 6.09 -6.45
N ALA A 61 25.43 5.62 -6.97
CA ALA A 61 25.01 5.94 -8.33
C ALA A 61 24.73 7.44 -8.52
N GLN A 62 24.20 8.13 -7.51
CA GLN A 62 24.01 9.59 -7.53
C GLN A 62 25.34 10.34 -7.46
N LEU A 63 26.24 9.95 -6.55
CA LEU A 63 27.57 10.56 -6.44
C LEU A 63 28.39 10.40 -7.73
N LEU A 64 28.34 9.22 -8.36
CA LEU A 64 28.96 8.98 -9.67
C LEU A 64 28.47 9.99 -10.71
N LYS A 65 27.15 10.25 -10.76
CA LYS A 65 26.56 11.22 -11.70
C LYS A 65 26.91 12.68 -11.40
N GLU A 66 27.34 12.99 -10.18
CA GLU A 66 27.79 14.32 -9.77
C GLU A 66 29.28 14.56 -10.07
N GLU A 67 30.03 13.51 -10.41
CA GLU A 67 31.47 13.58 -10.68
C GLU A 67 31.78 14.34 -11.98
N ARG A 68 32.61 15.38 -11.88
CA ARG A 68 33.00 16.19 -13.03
C ARG A 68 33.98 15.42 -13.93
N GLY A 69 33.67 15.38 -15.22
CA GLY A 69 34.50 14.68 -16.21
C GLY A 69 34.14 13.21 -16.37
N LEU A 70 33.02 12.76 -15.79
CA LEU A 70 32.51 11.41 -15.99
C LEU A 70 32.19 11.17 -17.48
N PRO A 71 32.71 10.08 -18.09
CA PRO A 71 32.35 9.71 -19.46
C PRO A 71 30.84 9.50 -19.61
N GLU A 72 30.27 9.90 -20.76
CA GLU A 72 28.83 9.78 -21.05
C GLU A 72 28.28 8.35 -20.87
N ASP A 73 29.07 7.33 -21.25
CA ASP A 73 28.67 5.94 -21.07
C ASP A 73 28.58 5.55 -19.59
N ALA A 74 29.50 6.04 -18.76
CA ALA A 74 29.46 5.82 -17.31
C ALA A 74 28.29 6.58 -16.66
N TYR A 75 27.97 7.79 -17.14
CA TYR A 75 26.79 8.53 -16.70
C TYR A 75 25.49 7.77 -16.99
N ARG A 76 25.38 7.20 -18.20
CA ARG A 76 24.24 6.39 -18.63
C ARG A 76 24.10 5.12 -17.78
N GLN A 77 25.21 4.42 -17.53
CA GLN A 77 25.23 3.22 -16.67
C GLN A 77 24.82 3.54 -15.23
N ALA A 78 25.31 4.65 -14.66
CA ALA A 78 24.89 5.10 -13.34
C ALA A 78 23.38 5.40 -13.28
N GLY A 79 22.81 5.97 -14.34
CA GLY A 79 21.36 6.16 -14.47
C GLY A 79 20.55 4.85 -14.54
N ILE A 80 21.10 3.80 -15.14
CA ILE A 80 20.48 2.46 -15.16
C ILE A 80 20.50 1.85 -13.75
N ILE A 81 21.62 1.94 -13.04
CA ILE A 81 21.77 1.48 -11.66
C ILE A 81 20.78 2.20 -10.73
N GLU A 82 20.67 3.52 -10.88
CA GLU A 82 19.72 4.35 -10.12
C GLU A 82 18.26 3.88 -10.33
N LYS A 83 17.86 3.65 -11.58
CA LYS A 83 16.51 3.16 -11.91
C LYS A 83 16.26 1.76 -11.36
N ALA A 84 17.24 0.85 -11.45
CA ALA A 84 17.14 -0.51 -10.93
C ALA A 84 17.00 -0.51 -9.39
N ALA A 85 17.82 0.27 -8.69
CA ALA A 85 17.76 0.41 -7.23
C ALA A 85 16.42 0.95 -6.75
N LYS A 86 15.88 1.99 -7.43
CA LYS A 86 14.54 2.52 -7.15
C LYS A 86 13.43 1.50 -7.39
N ARG A 87 13.52 0.69 -8.44
CA ARG A 87 12.57 -0.39 -8.71
C ARG A 87 12.64 -1.47 -7.61
N ALA A 88 13.84 -1.87 -7.21
CA ALA A 88 14.02 -2.86 -6.14
C ALA A 88 13.49 -2.35 -4.79
N SER A 89 13.72 -1.08 -4.44
CA SER A 89 13.18 -0.52 -3.18
C SER A 89 11.66 -0.50 -3.16
N ARG A 90 11.00 -0.25 -4.29
CA ARG A 90 9.55 -0.37 -4.41
C ARG A 90 9.06 -1.79 -4.15
N LEU A 91 9.72 -2.80 -4.72
CA LEU A 91 9.38 -4.22 -4.50
C LEU A 91 9.58 -4.64 -3.03
N VAL A 92 10.65 -4.17 -2.40
CA VAL A 92 10.92 -4.40 -0.97
C VAL A 92 9.89 -3.70 -0.09
N GLY A 93 9.46 -2.49 -0.45
CA GLY A 93 8.36 -1.78 0.21
C GLY A 93 7.04 -2.56 0.13
N ASN A 94 6.71 -3.12 -1.03
CA ASN A 94 5.52 -3.96 -1.21
C ASN A 94 5.56 -5.21 -0.31
N LEU A 95 6.74 -5.79 -0.09
CA LEU A 95 6.95 -6.91 0.86
C LEU A 95 6.85 -6.46 2.33
N GLN A 96 7.31 -5.26 2.69
CA GLN A 96 7.12 -4.70 4.03
C GLN A 96 5.64 -4.50 4.37
N LEU A 97 4.84 -4.09 3.38
CA LEU A 97 3.40 -3.88 3.55
C LEU A 97 2.65 -5.18 3.86
N LEU A 98 3.12 -6.31 3.34
CA LEU A 98 2.54 -7.64 3.61
C LEU A 98 2.89 -8.16 5.03
N THR A 99 3.87 -7.56 5.70
CA THR A 99 4.55 -8.16 6.85
C THR A 99 4.51 -7.29 8.12
N GLN A 100 4.17 -6.01 8.00
CA GLN A 100 3.96 -5.12 9.13
C GLN A 100 2.71 -5.50 9.93
N LYS A 101 2.91 -6.09 11.13
CA LYS A 101 1.99 -5.91 12.26
C LYS A 101 2.07 -4.44 12.71
N ARG A 102 1.41 -3.52 12.01
CA ARG A 102 1.07 -2.21 12.59
C ARG A 102 -0.01 -2.42 13.65
N LEU A 103 0.10 -1.75 14.79
CA LEU A 103 -1.03 -1.59 15.70
C LEU A 103 -2.04 -0.70 14.98
N TYR A 104 -3.02 -1.33 14.31
CA TYR A 104 -4.10 -0.60 13.64
C TYR A 104 -4.79 0.32 14.64
N GLN A 105 -4.74 1.63 14.42
CA GLN A 105 -5.51 2.59 15.21
C GLN A 105 -6.82 2.84 14.48
N ARG A 106 -7.73 1.85 14.58
CA ARG A 106 -9.05 1.98 13.99
C ARG A 106 -9.86 3.03 14.75
N GLN A 107 -10.37 4.00 14.01
CA GLN A 107 -11.24 5.05 14.52
C GLN A 107 -12.36 5.33 13.53
N LEU A 108 -13.37 6.11 13.94
CA LEU A 108 -14.35 6.65 13.01
C LEU A 108 -13.68 7.73 12.15
N VAL A 109 -13.63 7.47 10.85
CA VAL A 109 -12.96 8.32 9.85
C VAL A 109 -13.99 8.86 8.87
N ASP A 110 -13.85 10.15 8.55
CA ASP A 110 -14.54 10.76 7.42
C ASP A 110 -13.79 10.38 6.13
N PRO A 111 -14.44 9.72 5.15
CA PRO A 111 -13.80 9.30 3.91
C PRO A 111 -13.17 10.45 3.10
N VAL A 112 -13.67 11.68 3.26
CA VAL A 112 -13.06 12.87 2.63
C VAL A 112 -11.60 13.02 3.06
N VAL A 113 -11.26 12.75 4.32
CA VAL A 113 -9.88 12.87 4.81
C VAL A 113 -8.94 11.96 4.01
N ILE A 114 -9.39 10.74 3.72
CA ILE A 114 -8.59 9.76 2.96
C ILE A 114 -8.48 10.19 1.49
N VAL A 115 -9.59 10.61 0.88
CA VAL A 115 -9.63 11.03 -0.52
C VAL A 115 -8.78 12.28 -0.75
N ASP A 116 -8.90 13.30 0.11
CA ASP A 116 -8.16 14.55 -0.01
C ASP A 116 -6.65 14.35 0.21
N GLU A 117 -6.27 13.55 1.20
CA GLU A 117 -4.86 13.24 1.47
C GLU A 117 -4.22 12.54 0.26
N VAL A 118 -4.90 11.55 -0.31
CA VAL A 118 -4.39 10.82 -1.48
C VAL A 118 -4.42 11.69 -2.74
N ALA A 119 -5.50 12.45 -2.97
CA ALA A 119 -5.60 13.36 -4.12
C ALA A 119 -4.46 14.39 -4.10
N SER A 120 -4.17 14.99 -2.95
CA SER A 120 -3.04 15.93 -2.79
C SER A 120 -1.70 15.29 -3.12
N ILE A 121 -1.43 14.07 -2.63
CA ILE A 121 -0.19 13.35 -2.96
C ILE A 121 -0.11 13.07 -4.47
N VAL A 122 -1.22 12.63 -5.05
CA VAL A 122 -1.32 12.23 -6.45
C VAL A 122 -1.15 13.44 -7.38
N GLU A 123 -1.80 14.57 -7.11
CA GLU A 123 -1.64 15.81 -7.88
C GLU A 123 -0.18 16.30 -7.90
N ASN A 124 0.56 16.08 -6.82
CA ASN A 124 1.97 16.49 -6.73
C ASN A 124 2.95 15.47 -7.34
N ALA A 125 2.62 14.17 -7.34
CA ALA A 125 3.55 13.09 -7.70
C ALA A 125 3.27 12.41 -9.06
N ILE A 126 2.05 12.55 -9.58
CA ILE A 126 1.60 11.95 -10.84
C ILE A 126 1.70 13.03 -11.93
N SER A 127 2.23 12.63 -13.10
CA SER A 127 2.64 13.50 -14.22
C SER A 127 1.69 14.67 -14.52
N ARG A 128 2.22 15.81 -15.01
CA ARG A 128 1.44 16.99 -15.45
C ARG A 128 0.36 16.70 -16.52
N HIS A 129 0.37 15.50 -17.11
CA HIS A 129 -0.53 15.07 -18.16
C HIS A 129 -1.71 14.22 -17.65
N ILE A 130 -1.84 14.01 -16.34
CA ILE A 130 -2.98 13.30 -15.74
C ILE A 130 -3.86 14.31 -14.99
N GLU A 131 -5.10 14.43 -15.43
CA GLU A 131 -6.13 15.23 -14.73
C GLU A 131 -6.70 14.40 -13.57
N VAL A 132 -6.59 14.92 -12.35
CA VAL A 132 -7.14 14.28 -11.15
C VAL A 132 -8.50 14.92 -10.83
N ARG A 133 -9.54 14.10 -10.66
CA ARG A 133 -10.87 14.54 -10.22
C ARG A 133 -11.33 13.77 -9.00
N THR A 134 -11.98 14.46 -8.07
CA THR A 134 -12.60 13.85 -6.91
C THR A 134 -14.11 14.12 -6.92
N SER A 135 -14.92 13.14 -6.49
CA SER A 135 -16.35 13.32 -6.26
C SER A 135 -16.77 12.60 -4.98
N CYS A 136 -17.10 13.36 -3.94
CA CYS A 136 -17.48 12.78 -2.66
C CYS A 136 -18.99 12.83 -2.43
N GLN A 137 -19.68 11.70 -2.56
CA GLN A 137 -21.13 11.58 -2.40
C GLN A 137 -21.50 10.60 -1.28
N HIS A 138 -21.13 10.94 -0.04
CA HIS A 138 -21.39 10.09 1.12
C HIS A 138 -22.09 10.76 2.30
N GLY A 139 -22.43 12.05 2.19
CA GLY A 139 -23.03 12.82 3.28
C GLY A 139 -22.20 12.71 4.56
N ASN A 140 -22.86 12.42 5.70
CA ASN A 140 -22.21 12.26 7.01
C ASN A 140 -21.74 10.82 7.31
N THR A 141 -21.69 9.94 6.30
CA THR A 141 -21.27 8.54 6.49
C THR A 141 -19.81 8.48 6.90
N ARG A 142 -19.53 7.77 8.00
CA ARG A 142 -18.18 7.51 8.49
C ARG A 142 -17.87 6.03 8.42
N ILE A 143 -16.60 5.73 8.18
CA ILE A 143 -16.09 4.36 8.17
C ILE A 143 -15.21 4.10 9.39
N PHE A 144 -15.22 2.87 9.89
CA PHE A 144 -14.33 2.48 10.98
C PHE A 144 -13.04 1.89 10.40
N GLY A 145 -11.92 2.59 10.53
CA GLY A 145 -10.67 2.20 9.87
C GLY A 145 -9.43 2.93 10.37
N ASP A 146 -8.28 2.45 9.92
CA ASP A 146 -6.98 3.05 10.16
C ASP A 146 -6.62 3.94 8.96
N VAL A 147 -6.54 5.27 9.19
CA VAL A 147 -6.35 6.26 8.11
C VAL A 147 -5.10 5.94 7.27
N PRO A 148 -3.90 5.73 7.86
CA PRO A 148 -2.71 5.45 7.07
C PRO A 148 -2.83 4.21 6.18
N SER A 149 -3.49 3.15 6.68
CA SER A 149 -3.70 1.92 5.90
C SER A 149 -4.66 2.14 4.73
N LEU A 150 -5.73 2.92 4.93
CA LEU A 150 -6.69 3.23 3.88
C LEU A 150 -6.10 4.16 2.82
N CYS A 151 -5.36 5.20 3.23
CA CYS A 151 -4.63 6.07 2.32
C CYS A 151 -3.63 5.28 1.47
N GLN A 152 -2.89 4.34 2.06
CA GLN A 152 -1.96 3.49 1.33
C GLN A 152 -2.66 2.59 0.29
N ALA A 153 -3.78 1.96 0.67
CA ALA A 153 -4.55 1.13 -0.25
C ALA A 153 -5.05 1.95 -1.45
N LEU A 154 -5.61 3.13 -1.19
CA LEU A 154 -6.11 4.03 -2.23
C LEU A 154 -4.98 4.58 -3.11
N LEU A 155 -3.83 4.92 -2.52
CA LEU A 155 -2.64 5.36 -3.25
C LEU A 155 -2.13 4.28 -4.20
N ASN A 156 -2.12 3.02 -3.79
CA ASN A 156 -1.70 1.91 -4.66
C ASN A 156 -2.59 1.80 -5.90
N LEU A 157 -3.91 1.97 -5.75
CA LEU A 157 -4.82 2.00 -6.89
C LEU A 157 -4.52 3.18 -7.82
N CYS A 158 -4.24 4.36 -7.28
CA CYS A 158 -3.89 5.54 -8.07
C CYS A 158 -2.55 5.37 -8.83
N LEU A 159 -1.58 4.67 -8.22
CA LEU A 159 -0.32 4.35 -8.88
C LEU A 159 -0.52 3.35 -10.02
N ASN A 160 -1.34 2.32 -9.82
CA ASN A 160 -1.69 1.38 -10.88
C ASN A 160 -2.41 2.09 -12.05
N ALA A 161 -3.34 2.99 -11.75
CA ALA A 161 -4.02 3.81 -12.74
C ALA A 161 -3.05 4.69 -13.55
N LYS A 162 -2.05 5.29 -12.89
CA LYS A 162 -0.99 6.04 -13.58
C LYS A 162 -0.18 5.16 -14.51
N GLU A 163 0.18 3.95 -14.09
CA GLU A 163 0.93 3.01 -14.93
C GLU A 163 0.13 2.59 -16.17
N ALA A 164 -1.20 2.54 -16.07
CA ALA A 164 -2.10 2.31 -17.20
C ALA A 164 -2.28 3.55 -18.12
N MET A 165 -1.81 4.73 -17.73
CA MET A 165 -1.95 6.00 -18.46
C MET A 165 -0.58 6.65 -18.80
N PRO A 166 0.29 5.99 -19.60
CA PRO A 166 1.64 6.50 -19.88
C PRO A 166 1.65 7.85 -20.64
N GLU A 167 0.68 8.07 -21.52
CA GLU A 167 0.54 9.30 -22.33
C GLU A 167 -0.30 10.39 -21.63
N GLY A 168 -0.71 10.15 -20.38
CA GLY A 168 -1.67 11.00 -19.68
C GLY A 168 -3.10 10.49 -19.78
N GLY A 169 -4.03 11.21 -19.16
CA GLY A 169 -5.43 10.77 -19.06
C GLY A 169 -6.16 11.40 -17.89
N LYS A 170 -7.22 10.74 -17.43
CA LYS A 170 -8.04 11.21 -16.32
C LYS A 170 -8.13 10.16 -15.23
N LEU A 171 -7.73 10.54 -14.02
CA LEU A 171 -7.92 9.76 -12.80
C LEU A 171 -9.11 10.33 -12.02
N THR A 172 -10.09 9.50 -11.68
CA THR A 172 -11.26 9.90 -10.90
C THR A 172 -11.33 9.08 -9.61
N ILE A 173 -11.41 9.75 -8.46
CA ILE A 173 -11.65 9.13 -7.15
C ILE A 173 -13.04 9.53 -6.66
N GLU A 174 -13.89 8.53 -6.45
CA GLU A 174 -15.29 8.77 -6.10
C GLU A 174 -15.67 8.03 -4.82
N THR A 175 -16.61 8.60 -4.07
CA THR A 175 -17.21 7.91 -2.93
C THR A 175 -18.73 7.89 -3.05
N GLU A 176 -19.33 6.75 -2.75
CA GLU A 176 -20.76 6.51 -2.89
C GLU A 176 -21.26 5.61 -1.74
N VAL A 177 -22.42 5.91 -1.19
CA VAL A 177 -23.10 5.04 -0.23
C VAL A 177 -23.97 4.04 -1.01
N LEU A 178 -23.70 2.75 -0.84
CA LEU A 178 -24.45 1.69 -1.52
C LEU A 178 -25.76 1.39 -0.77
N ALA A 179 -26.88 1.41 -1.49
CA ALA A 179 -28.19 1.08 -0.93
C ALA A 179 -28.41 -0.44 -0.86
N GLY A 180 -28.96 -0.94 0.26
CA GLY A 180 -29.51 -2.31 0.37
C GLY A 180 -28.80 -3.26 1.32
N VAL A 181 -27.57 -2.97 1.77
CA VAL A 181 -26.85 -3.75 2.78
C VAL A 181 -26.18 -2.76 3.72
N THR A 182 -26.46 -2.83 5.03
CA THR A 182 -25.84 -2.05 6.12
C THR A 182 -24.79 -1.01 5.67
N SER A 183 -25.21 0.25 5.48
CA SER A 183 -24.37 1.45 5.29
C SER A 183 -22.97 1.24 4.70
N MET A 184 -22.84 0.52 3.58
CA MET A 184 -21.54 0.30 2.96
C MET A 184 -21.14 1.55 2.16
N LEU A 185 -19.89 1.97 2.33
CA LEU A 185 -19.29 3.01 1.52
C LEU A 185 -18.39 2.38 0.46
N ALA A 186 -18.64 2.71 -0.79
CA ALA A 186 -17.73 2.43 -1.89
C ALA A 186 -16.76 3.61 -2.06
N ILE A 187 -15.47 3.30 -2.19
CA ILE A 187 -14.46 4.23 -2.72
C ILE A 187 -14.01 3.65 -4.06
N ARG A 188 -14.24 4.39 -5.14
CA ARG A 188 -13.96 3.97 -6.51
C ARG A 188 -12.78 4.77 -7.06
N VAL A 189 -11.85 4.08 -7.72
CA VAL A 189 -10.78 4.69 -8.50
C VAL A 189 -10.99 4.27 -9.95
N SER A 190 -11.11 5.24 -10.85
CA SER A 190 -11.34 5.04 -12.28
C SER A 190 -10.29 5.78 -13.08
N ASP A 191 -9.73 5.14 -14.09
CA ASP A 191 -8.78 5.73 -15.02
C ASP A 191 -9.25 5.61 -16.48
N THR A 192 -8.58 6.31 -17.38
CA THR A 192 -8.82 6.26 -18.83
C THR A 192 -7.65 5.63 -19.57
N GLY A 193 -6.93 4.72 -18.90
CA GLY A 193 -5.77 4.04 -19.45
C GLY A 193 -6.12 2.89 -20.39
N ASP A 194 -5.10 2.11 -20.72
CA ASP A 194 -5.20 0.98 -21.65
C ASP A 194 -6.02 -0.21 -21.09
N GLY A 195 -6.37 -0.15 -19.80
CA GLY A 195 -7.11 -1.19 -19.11
C GLY A 195 -6.27 -2.44 -18.83
N ILE A 196 -6.96 -3.53 -18.50
CA ILE A 196 -6.34 -4.81 -18.14
C ILE A 196 -6.70 -5.84 -19.21
N PRO A 197 -5.71 -6.48 -19.85
CA PRO A 197 -5.99 -7.50 -20.86
C PRO A 197 -6.73 -8.71 -20.23
N PRO A 198 -7.66 -9.36 -20.95
CA PRO A 198 -8.49 -10.43 -20.40
C PRO A 198 -7.70 -11.58 -19.78
N GLU A 199 -6.52 -11.88 -20.33
CA GLU A 199 -5.64 -12.95 -19.88
C GLU A 199 -4.99 -12.64 -18.52
N ALA A 200 -4.83 -11.36 -18.17
CA ALA A 200 -4.22 -10.92 -16.91
C ALA A 200 -5.25 -10.75 -15.78
N LEU A 201 -6.54 -10.58 -16.09
CA LEU A 201 -7.60 -10.37 -15.09
C LEU A 201 -7.66 -11.45 -13.99
N PRO A 202 -7.53 -12.76 -14.28
CA PRO A 202 -7.56 -13.79 -13.25
C PRO A 202 -6.38 -13.72 -12.26
N HIS A 203 -5.28 -13.10 -12.67
CA HIS A 203 -4.02 -13.08 -11.94
C HIS A 203 -3.75 -11.76 -11.23
N LEU A 204 -4.71 -10.82 -11.24
CA LEU A 204 -4.55 -9.45 -10.71
C LEU A 204 -4.11 -9.39 -9.25
N PHE A 205 -4.47 -10.41 -8.46
CA PHE A 205 -4.13 -10.52 -7.04
C PHE A 205 -3.02 -11.55 -6.75
N GLU A 206 -2.45 -12.18 -7.77
CA GLU A 206 -1.33 -13.11 -7.61
C GLU A 206 -0.01 -12.35 -7.45
N PRO A 207 0.77 -12.61 -6.39
CA PRO A 207 2.07 -11.98 -6.23
C PRO A 207 3.02 -12.37 -7.38
N LEU A 208 3.65 -11.38 -8.02
CA LEU A 208 4.72 -11.53 -9.04
C LEU A 208 4.27 -12.06 -10.42
N TYR A 209 2.99 -11.93 -10.78
CA TYR A 209 2.50 -12.17 -12.14
C TYR A 209 3.02 -11.13 -13.15
#